data_AF-A0A528B1M2-F1
#
_entry.id   AF-A0A528B1M2-F1
#
_cell.length_a   1.000
_cell.length_b   1.000
_cell.length_c   1.000
_cell.angle_alpha   90.00
_cell.angle_beta   90.00
_cell.angle_gamma   90.00
#
_symmetry.space_group_name_H-M   'P 1'
#
loop_
_entity.id
_entity.type
_entity.pdbx_description
1 polymer ?
#
loop_
_entity_poly.entity_id
_entity_poly.type
_entity_poly.pdbx_seq_one_letter_code
_entity_poly.pdbx_strand_id
1 'polypeptide(L)'
;RTFNVQITVEASDDGAEEKSYVVTVDDITDLVQAQRSSAWADVARRIAHEIKNPLTPIQLSAERIKRRYGKVITEDREVFDQCTDTIIRQVEDIGRMVDEFSAFARMPKPEMKALDLRESLREASFLVEVSRSDITFERVFGNE
;
A
#
# COMPACT_ATOMS: atom_id res chain seq x y z
N ARG A 1 -4.18 0.27 -22.48
CA ARG A 1 -5.65 0.10 -22.48
C ARG A 1 -5.95 -1.37 -22.69
N THR A 2 -6.95 -1.90 -22.00
CA THR A 2 -7.34 -3.30 -22.07
C THR A 2 -8.76 -3.37 -22.59
N PHE A 3 -8.95 -4.04 -23.72
CA PHE A 3 -10.27 -4.20 -24.34
C PHE A 3 -10.72 -5.65 -24.22
N ASN A 4 -11.95 -5.85 -23.78
CA ASN A 4 -12.65 -7.11 -23.89
C ASN A 4 -13.40 -7.12 -25.22
N VAL A 5 -13.16 -8.11 -26.07
CA VAL A 5 -13.81 -8.23 -27.38
C VAL A 5 -14.58 -9.53 -27.42
N GLN A 6 -15.90 -9.46 -27.60
CA GLN A 6 -16.74 -10.64 -27.82
C GLN A 6 -17.33 -10.57 -29.23
N ILE A 7 -17.33 -11.72 -29.91
CA ILE A 7 -17.89 -11.87 -31.24
C ILE A 7 -18.99 -12.92 -31.16
N THR A 8 -20.21 -12.52 -31.49
CA THR A 8 -21.37 -13.41 -31.58
C THR A 8 -21.78 -13.49 -33.05
N VAL A 9 -21.98 -14.72 -33.52
CA VAL A 9 -22.46 -14.96 -34.89
C VAL A 9 -23.94 -15.28 -34.82
N GLU A 10 -24.74 -14.52 -35.55
CA GLU A 10 -26.15 -14.80 -35.76
C GLU A 10 -26.30 -15.50 -37.13
N ALA A 11 -26.83 -16.72 -37.10
CA ALA A 11 -27.16 -17.47 -38.30
C ALA A 11 -28.69 -17.39 -38.51
N SER A 12 -29.11 -16.83 -39.65
CA SER A 12 -30.50 -16.84 -40.08
C SER A 12 -30.94 -18.27 -40.47
N ASP A 13 -32.09 -18.72 -39.95
CA ASP A 13 -32.65 -20.07 -40.19
C ASP A 13 -33.30 -20.22 -41.58
N ASP A 14 -33.39 -19.12 -42.34
CA ASP A 14 -34.18 -19.05 -43.57
C ASP A 14 -33.28 -18.84 -44.79
N GLY A 15 -32.55 -19.88 -45.20
CA GLY A 15 -31.99 -20.09 -46.55
C GLY A 15 -31.06 -19.04 -47.16
N ALA A 16 -30.81 -17.90 -46.51
CA ALA A 16 -29.96 -16.82 -46.96
C ALA A 16 -28.58 -16.95 -46.32
N GLU A 17 -27.54 -17.02 -47.16
CA GLU A 17 -26.12 -17.20 -46.79
C GLU A 17 -25.48 -16.00 -46.07
N GLU A 18 -26.26 -15.07 -45.48
CA GLU A 18 -25.73 -13.90 -44.79
C GLU A 18 -25.49 -14.18 -43.31
N LYS A 19 -24.27 -14.61 -42.99
CA LYS A 19 -23.80 -14.67 -41.59
C LYS A 19 -23.63 -13.25 -41.06
N SER A 20 -24.43 -12.89 -40.07
CA SER A 20 -24.30 -11.62 -39.37
C SER A 20 -23.37 -11.79 -38.16
N TYR A 21 -22.45 -10.83 -37.99
CA TYR A 21 -21.51 -10.81 -36.87
C TYR A 21 -21.82 -9.60 -36.00
N VAL A 22 -22.07 -9.84 -34.72
CA VAL A 22 -22.14 -8.81 -33.70
C VAL A 22 -20.81 -8.82 -32.95
N VAL A 23 -20.11 -7.70 -32.96
CA VAL A 23 -18.84 -7.51 -32.22
C VAL A 23 -19.08 -6.48 -31.13
N THR A 24 -18.85 -6.86 -29.87
CA THR A 24 -18.81 -5.93 -28.74
C THR A 24 -17.37 -5.68 -28.33
N VAL A 25 -17.04 -4.43 -27.99
CA VAL A 25 -15.71 -3.99 -27.56
C VAL A 25 -15.86 -3.12 -26.32
N ASP A 26 -15.50 -3.66 -25.16
CA ASP A 26 -15.57 -2.95 -23.89
C ASP A 26 -14.17 -2.54 -23.42
N ASP A 27 -13.97 -1.25 -23.12
CA ASP A 27 -12.73 -0.79 -22.46
C ASP A 27 -12.80 -1.15 -20.97
N ILE A 28 -12.13 -2.25 -20.60
CA ILE A 28 -12.06 -2.76 -19.23
C ILE A 28 -10.80 -2.30 -18.51
N THR A 29 -10.11 -1.26 -18.99
CA THR A 29 -8.84 -0.80 -18.42
C THR A 29 -8.97 -0.54 -16.91
N ASP A 30 -10.00 0.21 -16.50
CA ASP A 30 -10.20 0.57 -15.10
C ASP A 30 -10.58 -0.65 -14.24
N LEU A 31 -11.39 -1.57 -14.79
CA LEU A 31 -11.77 -2.81 -14.12
C LEU A 31 -10.55 -3.70 -13.85
N VAL A 32 -9.68 -3.87 -14.86
CA VAL A 32 -8.46 -4.67 -14.75
C VAL A 32 -7.46 -4.01 -13.81
N GLN A 33 -7.33 -2.69 -13.85
CA GLN A 33 -6.49 -1.95 -12.91
C GLN A 33 -7.00 -2.09 -11.47
N ALA A 34 -8.31 -1.95 -11.24
CA ALA A 34 -8.91 -2.13 -9.92
C ALA A 34 -8.70 -3.55 -9.39
N GLN A 35 -8.95 -4.58 -10.21
CA GLN A 35 -8.74 -5.98 -9.84
C GLN A 35 -7.27 -6.27 -9.52
N ARG A 36 -6.35 -5.75 -10.34
CA ARG A 36 -4.91 -5.91 -10.12
C ARG A 36 -4.49 -5.23 -8.81
N SER A 37 -4.93 -4.01 -8.55
CA SER A 37 -4.65 -3.31 -7.29
C SER A 37 -5.17 -4.08 -6.08
N SER A 38 -6.39 -4.65 -6.16
CA SER A 38 -6.93 -5.50 -5.09
C SER A 38 -6.10 -6.75 -4.85
N ALA A 39 -5.70 -7.46 -5.92
CA ALA A 39 -4.88 -8.65 -5.81
C ALA A 39 -3.48 -8.34 -5.25
N TRP A 40 -2.88 -7.21 -5.67
CA TRP A 40 -1.59 -6.74 -5.15
C TRP A 40 -1.65 -6.43 -3.65
N ALA A 41 -2.78 -5.91 -3.15
CA ALA A 41 -2.96 -5.66 -1.73
C ALA A 41 -2.93 -6.95 -0.89
N ASP A 42 -3.58 -8.01 -1.36
CA ASP A 42 -3.58 -9.30 -0.68
C ASP A 42 -2.20 -9.97 -0.72
N VAL A 43 -1.51 -9.88 -1.86
CA VAL A 43 -0.14 -10.38 -2.00
C VAL A 43 0.81 -9.65 -1.05
N ALA A 44 0.75 -8.31 -0.99
CA ALA A 44 1.60 -7.52 -0.10
C ALA A 44 1.36 -7.86 1.38
N ARG A 45 0.10 -8.05 1.79
CA ARG A 45 -0.24 -8.49 3.17
C ARG A 45 0.35 -9.85 3.48
N ARG A 46 0.22 -10.81 2.56
CA ARG A 46 0.76 -12.15 2.73
C ARG A 46 2.28 -12.13 2.84
N ILE A 47 2.96 -11.39 1.96
CA ILE A 47 4.42 -11.22 2.02
C ILE A 47 4.83 -10.58 3.36
N ALA A 48 4.10 -9.57 3.84
CA ALA A 48 4.40 -8.95 5.11
C ALA A 48 4.28 -9.94 6.29
N HIS A 49 3.25 -10.79 6.30
CA HIS A 49 3.14 -11.87 7.28
C HIS A 49 4.29 -12.87 7.15
N GLU A 50 4.65 -13.27 5.93
CA GLU A 50 5.74 -14.23 5.69
C GLU A 50 7.11 -13.67 6.09
N ILE A 51 7.32 -12.35 6.05
CA ILE A 51 8.55 -11.69 6.55
C ILE A 51 8.53 -11.54 8.08
N LYS A 52 7.39 -11.23 8.71
CA LYS A 52 7.29 -11.14 10.17
C LYS A 52 7.56 -12.47 10.87
N ASN A 53 7.21 -13.58 10.22
CA ASN A 53 7.37 -14.93 10.75
C ASN A 53 8.82 -15.29 11.12
N PRO A 54 9.85 -15.07 10.26
CA PRO A 54 11.24 -15.25 10.64
C PRO A 54 11.78 -14.16 11.57
N LEU A 55 11.23 -12.93 11.56
CA LEU A 55 11.73 -11.83 12.41
C LEU A 55 11.50 -12.08 13.90
N THR A 56 10.32 -12.56 14.30
CA THR A 56 9.99 -12.75 15.73
C THR A 56 10.94 -13.75 16.40
N PRO A 57 11.21 -14.95 15.84
CA PRO A 57 12.20 -15.85 16.40
C PRO A 57 13.63 -15.31 16.41
N ILE A 58 14.03 -14.49 15.42
CA ILE A 58 15.36 -13.85 15.41
C ILE A 58 15.49 -12.86 16.57
N GLN A 59 14.49 -12.01 16.77
CA GLN A 59 14.44 -11.07 17.91
C GLN A 59 14.50 -11.82 19.24
N LEU A 60 13.62 -12.81 19.44
CA LEU A 60 13.58 -13.60 20.66
C LEU A 60 14.91 -14.34 20.91
N SER A 61 15.58 -14.80 19.86
CA SER A 61 16.89 -15.43 19.97
C SER A 61 17.97 -14.45 20.43
N ALA A 62 17.99 -13.24 19.86
CA ALA A 62 18.92 -12.18 20.26
C ALA A 62 18.68 -11.72 21.71
N GLU A 63 17.43 -11.48 22.09
CA GLU A 63 17.04 -11.14 23.47
C GLU A 63 17.41 -12.26 24.45
N ARG A 64 17.18 -13.52 24.06
CA ARG A 64 17.54 -14.69 24.88
C ARG A 64 19.05 -14.80 25.06
N ILE A 65 19.84 -14.57 24.01
CA ILE A 65 21.31 -14.56 24.08
C ILE A 65 21.75 -13.47 25.05
N LYS A 66 21.26 -12.23 24.89
CA LYS A 66 21.59 -11.11 25.76
C LYS A 66 21.26 -11.40 27.22
N ARG A 67 20.05 -11.89 27.50
CA ARG A 67 19.60 -12.21 28.86
C ARG A 67 20.38 -13.37 29.49
N ARG A 68 20.67 -14.43 28.74
CA ARG A 68 21.33 -15.64 29.26
C ARG A 68 22.82 -15.45 29.49
N TYR A 69 23.51 -14.76 28.56
CA TYR A 69 24.97 -14.66 28.56
C TYR A 69 25.50 -13.29 28.98
N GLY A 70 24.68 -12.23 29.00
CA GLY A 70 25.15 -10.87 29.32
C GLY A 70 25.70 -10.68 30.74
N LYS A 71 25.40 -11.60 31.68
CA LYS A 71 26.01 -11.62 33.02
C LYS A 71 27.26 -12.51 33.12
N VAL A 72 27.45 -13.40 32.16
CA VAL A 72 28.53 -14.40 32.13
C VAL A 72 29.71 -13.89 31.31
N ILE A 73 29.46 -13.09 30.28
CA ILE A 73 30.48 -12.49 29.44
C ILE A 73 31.11 -11.30 30.18
N THR A 74 32.37 -11.46 30.57
CA THR A 74 33.17 -10.46 31.27
C THR A 74 34.22 -9.81 30.37
N GLU A 75 34.76 -10.55 29.41
CA GLU A 75 35.61 -10.02 28.33
C GLU A 75 34.75 -9.53 27.17
N ASP A 76 35.11 -8.40 26.57
CA ASP A 76 34.44 -7.79 25.42
C ASP A 76 32.91 -7.61 25.58
N ARG A 77 32.46 -7.40 26.82
CA ARG A 77 31.04 -7.24 27.14
C ARG A 77 30.38 -6.12 26.33
N GLU A 78 31.09 -5.01 26.13
CA GLU A 78 30.59 -3.88 25.34
C GLU A 78 30.31 -4.29 23.88
N VAL A 79 31.19 -5.09 23.27
CA VAL A 79 31.00 -5.62 21.92
C VAL A 79 29.82 -6.59 21.88
N PHE A 80 29.69 -7.45 22.88
CA PHE A 80 28.55 -8.37 23.00
C PHE A 80 27.20 -7.63 23.11
N ASP A 81 27.12 -6.64 24.00
CA ASP A 81 25.92 -5.82 24.17
C ASP A 81 25.61 -5.04 22.89
N GLN A 82 26.62 -4.42 22.25
CA GLN A 82 26.46 -3.71 20.98
C GLN A 82 25.94 -4.61 19.85
N CYS A 83 26.48 -5.82 19.71
CA CYS A 83 26.05 -6.78 18.69
C CYS A 83 24.61 -7.23 18.92
N THR A 84 24.26 -7.64 20.15
CA THR A 84 22.90 -8.09 20.47
C THR A 84 21.88 -6.97 20.30
N ASP A 85 22.20 -5.76 20.73
CA ASP A 85 21.33 -4.58 20.56
C ASP A 85 21.19 -4.15 19.11
N THR A 86 22.22 -4.33 18.30
CA THR A 86 22.14 -4.06 16.86
C THR A 86 21.23 -5.04 16.15
N ILE A 87 21.28 -6.33 16.51
CA ILE A 87 20.36 -7.34 15.94
C ILE A 87 18.92 -7.00 16.33
N ILE A 88 18.65 -6.69 17.61
CA ILE A 88 17.30 -6.35 18.08
C ILE A 88 16.76 -5.12 17.31
N ARG A 89 17.52 -4.01 17.27
CA ARG A 89 17.11 -2.81 16.52
C ARG A 89 16.86 -3.09 15.04
N GLN A 90 17.75 -3.83 14.37
CA GLN A 90 17.58 -4.09 12.94
C GLN A 90 16.34 -4.93 12.65
N VAL A 91 16.05 -5.92 13.49
CA VAL A 91 14.82 -6.71 13.35
C VAL A 91 13.58 -5.85 13.57
N GLU A 92 13.59 -4.95 14.56
CA GLU A 92 12.52 -3.98 14.78
C GLU A 92 12.35 -3.01 13.60
N ASP A 93 13.44 -2.50 13.04
CA ASP A 93 13.45 -1.60 11.88
C ASP A 93 12.85 -2.28 10.65
N ILE A 94 13.24 -3.53 10.36
CA ILE A 94 12.63 -4.31 9.28
C ILE A 94 11.16 -4.56 9.58
N GLY A 95 10.79 -4.86 10.82
CA GLY A 95 9.41 -5.03 11.25
C GLY A 95 8.54 -3.81 10.90
N ARG A 96 9.02 -2.61 11.23
CA ARG A 96 8.36 -1.32 10.90
C ARG A 96 8.24 -1.10 9.40
N MET A 97 9.31 -1.32 8.65
CA MET A 97 9.30 -1.17 7.18
C MET A 97 8.31 -2.14 6.53
N VAL A 98 8.22 -3.38 7.03
CA VAL A 98 7.27 -4.39 6.56
C VAL A 98 5.83 -4.02 6.92
N ASP A 99 5.61 -3.40 8.08
CA ASP A 99 4.32 -2.84 8.49
C ASP A 99 3.87 -1.70 7.56
N GLU A 100 4.77 -0.77 7.24
CA GLU A 100 4.53 0.33 6.30
C GLU A 100 4.29 -0.19 4.88
N PHE A 101 5.04 -1.19 4.43
CA PHE A 101 4.83 -1.86 3.15
C PHE A 101 3.45 -2.54 3.09
N SER A 102 3.03 -3.19 4.18
CA SER A 102 1.66 -3.74 4.28
C SER A 102 0.59 -2.64 4.37
N ALA A 103 0.94 -1.43 4.83
CA ALA A 103 0.04 -0.29 4.86
C ALA A 103 -0.19 0.32 3.47
N PHE A 104 0.76 0.18 2.54
CA PHE A 104 0.57 0.54 1.12
C PHE A 104 -0.52 -0.32 0.44
N ALA A 105 -0.80 -1.50 1.00
CA ALA A 105 -1.90 -2.38 0.61
C ALA A 105 -3.23 -2.07 1.33
N ARG A 106 -3.29 -1.02 2.15
CA ARG A 106 -4.52 -0.58 2.81
C ARG A 106 -5.00 0.73 2.20
N MET A 107 -6.30 0.80 1.94
CA MET A 107 -7.03 2.06 2.14
C MET A 107 -7.03 2.27 3.67
N PRO A 108 -6.37 3.33 4.22
CA PRO A 108 -6.33 3.54 5.65
C PRO A 108 -7.75 3.61 6.21
N LYS A 109 -7.98 3.04 7.40
CA LYS A 109 -9.31 3.15 8.02
C LYS A 109 -9.60 4.64 8.25
N PRO A 110 -10.73 5.17 7.76
CA PRO A 110 -11.06 6.57 8.00
C PRO A 110 -11.20 6.80 9.50
N GLU A 111 -10.42 7.72 10.04
CA GLU A 111 -10.61 8.21 11.40
C GLU A 111 -11.71 9.27 11.37
N MET A 112 -12.89 8.90 11.87
CA MET A 112 -14.01 9.82 12.01
C MET A 112 -13.71 10.78 13.16
N LYS A 113 -13.27 11.99 12.83
CA LYS A 113 -13.06 13.08 13.78
C LYS A 113 -13.74 14.35 13.29
N ALA A 114 -14.27 15.13 14.22
CA ALA A 114 -14.70 16.49 13.91
C ALA A 114 -13.44 17.29 13.52
N LEU A 115 -13.43 17.80 12.29
CA LEU A 115 -12.31 18.56 11.75
C LEU A 115 -12.85 19.81 11.09
N ASP A 116 -12.10 20.89 11.22
CA ASP A 116 -12.41 22.13 10.51
C ASP A 116 -12.03 21.98 9.04
N LEU A 117 -13.05 21.78 8.19
CA LEU A 117 -12.88 21.67 6.73
C LEU A 117 -12.12 22.85 6.11
N ARG A 118 -12.16 24.03 6.74
CA ARG A 118 -11.46 25.22 6.25
C ARG A 118 -9.96 25.04 6.28
N GLU A 119 -9.43 24.29 7.23
CA GLU A 119 -8.00 24.01 7.34
C GLU A 119 -7.54 23.16 6.14
N SER A 120 -8.24 22.05 5.86
CA SER A 120 -7.95 21.21 4.70
C SER A 120 -8.10 21.96 3.37
N LEU A 121 -9.09 22.85 3.24
CA LEU A 121 -9.26 23.70 2.06
C LEU A 121 -8.12 24.72 1.89
N ARG A 122 -7.60 25.28 2.99
CA ARG A 122 -6.43 26.18 2.95
C ARG A 122 -5.17 25.44 2.51
N GLU A 123 -4.92 24.24 3.04
CA GLU A 123 -3.76 23.43 2.64
C GLU A 123 -3.83 23.04 1.16
N ALA A 124 -4.99 22.54 0.71
CA ALA A 124 -5.18 22.13 -0.68
C ALA A 124 -5.04 23.33 -1.64
N SER A 125 -5.65 24.48 -1.32
CA SER A 125 -5.54 25.68 -2.15
C SER A 125 -4.14 26.26 -2.19
N PHE A 126 -3.40 26.20 -1.07
CA PHE A 126 -2.01 26.67 -0.99
C PHE A 126 -1.08 25.91 -1.95
N LEU A 127 -1.21 24.57 -2.03
CA LEU A 127 -0.38 23.78 -2.95
C LEU A 127 -0.59 24.21 -4.41
N VAL A 128 -1.84 24.50 -4.79
CA VAL A 128 -2.16 24.95 -6.15
C VAL A 128 -1.64 26.36 -6.40
N GLU A 129 -1.79 27.26 -5.44
CA GLU A 129 -1.31 28.65 -5.52
C GLU A 129 0.22 28.72 -5.65
N VAL A 130 0.95 27.91 -4.89
CA VAL A 130 2.41 27.79 -5.03
C VAL A 130 2.80 27.24 -6.40
N SER A 131 2.01 26.32 -6.96
CA SER A 131 2.28 25.74 -8.28
C SER A 131 1.94 26.67 -9.45
N ARG A 132 1.12 27.71 -9.23
CA ARG A 132 0.60 28.63 -10.25
C ARG A 132 0.70 30.07 -9.80
N SER A 133 1.92 30.60 -9.88
CA SER A 133 2.25 31.98 -9.52
C SER A 133 1.68 33.04 -10.48
N ASP A 134 1.13 32.62 -11.63
CA ASP A 134 0.49 33.45 -12.64
C ASP A 134 -0.99 33.76 -12.35
N ILE A 135 -1.59 33.08 -11.37
CA ILE A 135 -3.00 33.21 -11.00
C ILE A 135 -3.12 33.81 -9.61
N THR A 136 -3.96 34.83 -9.44
CA THR A 136 -4.31 35.38 -8.13
C THR A 136 -5.44 34.57 -7.50
N PHE A 137 -5.24 34.11 -6.26
CA PHE A 137 -6.23 33.32 -5.52
C PHE A 137 -6.91 34.19 -4.45
N GLU A 138 -8.24 34.21 -4.45
CA GLU A 138 -9.05 34.81 -3.40
C GLU A 138 -9.67 33.70 -2.53
N ARG A 139 -9.48 33.78 -1.21
CA ARG A 139 -9.92 32.75 -0.25
C ARG A 139 -11.05 33.30 0.63
N VAL A 140 -12.28 32.86 0.38
CA VAL A 140 -13.44 33.21 1.21
C VAL A 140 -13.92 31.95 1.95
N PHE A 141 -13.27 31.67 3.08
CA PHE A 141 -13.69 30.62 4.01
C PHE A 141 -14.28 31.32 5.24
N GLY A 142 -15.60 31.22 5.45
CA GLY A 142 -16.31 31.94 6.52
C GLY A 142 -15.74 31.75 7.94
N ASN A 143 -16.13 32.63 8.86
CA ASN A 143 -15.54 32.73 10.20
C ASN A 143 -16.19 31.84 11.29
N GLU A 144 -17.27 31.11 10.98
CA GLU A 144 -17.98 30.23 11.94
C GLU A 144 -17.69 28.76 11.67
#